data_AF-A0A3L7TAG3-F1
#
_entry.id   AF-A0A3L7TAG3-F1
#
_cell.length_a   1.000
_cell.length_b   1.000
_cell.length_c   1.000
_cell.angle_alpha   90.00
_cell.angle_beta   90.00
_cell.angle_gamma   90.00
#
_symmetry.space_group_name_H-M   'P 1'
#
loop_
_entity.id
_entity.type
_entity.pdbx_description
1 polymer ?
#
loop_
_entity_poly.entity_id
_entity_poly.type
_entity_poly.pdbx_seq_one_letter_code
_entity_poly.pdbx_strand_id
1 'polypeptide(L)'
;MCAREKSMPYPSAFPTTQATWLLTLVRACVADESSAKSAAIAQVFVMDRYARPLAVFVRGSSLARLGEPAEIVNGFFASRLSDAEFLRAWDRSGMRLRRWLMNGILFYGQGLARDGARASGRSAMLPAVEWSRLEGEATTAELDFERAWAIAVVREATARAENELHAEGRTVDFEIFRRHAIDGQPYAAFARELGRSEQQCAGATRLVAQRVRVRVAELLREEGVPEAEIDDEIARVRAAL
;
A
#
# COMPACT_ATOMS: atom_id res chain seq x y z
N MET A 1 -14.76 44.68 -33.81
CA MET A 1 -14.71 44.84 -32.35
C MET A 1 -15.49 43.67 -31.76
N CYS A 2 -14.82 42.55 -31.44
CA CYS A 2 -15.43 41.38 -30.80
C CYS A 2 -14.42 40.78 -29.80
N ALA A 3 -14.92 40.49 -28.61
CA ALA A 3 -14.19 40.24 -27.39
C ALA A 3 -13.49 38.86 -27.36
N ARG A 4 -12.31 38.82 -26.74
CA ARG A 4 -11.64 37.60 -26.27
C ARG A 4 -12.30 37.17 -24.96
N GLU A 5 -13.07 36.08 -24.98
CA GLU A 5 -13.41 35.36 -23.76
C GLU A 5 -12.18 34.60 -23.25
N LYS A 6 -11.65 35.04 -22.11
CA LYS A 6 -10.68 34.28 -21.32
C LYS A 6 -11.42 33.12 -20.67
N SER A 7 -11.10 31.89 -21.09
CA SER A 7 -11.43 30.69 -20.33
C SER A 7 -10.75 30.77 -18.97
N MET A 8 -11.55 30.98 -17.91
CA MET A 8 -11.11 30.85 -16.53
C MET A 8 -11.06 29.36 -16.15
N PRO A 9 -9.98 28.90 -15.49
CA PRO A 9 -9.95 27.56 -14.93
C PRO A 9 -10.89 27.52 -13.73
N TYR A 10 -11.90 26.66 -13.77
CA TYR A 10 -12.71 26.40 -12.58
C TYR A 10 -11.82 25.79 -11.50
N PRO A 11 -11.77 26.36 -10.28
CA PRO A 11 -11.26 25.63 -9.13
C PRO A 11 -12.23 24.48 -8.86
N SER A 12 -11.74 23.24 -8.73
CA SER A 12 -12.53 22.13 -8.22
C SER A 12 -12.82 22.39 -6.73
N ALA A 13 -13.81 23.22 -6.46
CA ALA A 13 -14.21 23.68 -5.13
C ALA A 13 -15.19 22.71 -4.44
N PHE A 14 -14.89 21.41 -4.51
CA PHE A 14 -15.53 20.41 -3.66
C PHE A 14 -14.43 19.54 -3.05
N PRO A 15 -14.16 19.63 -1.74
CA PRO A 15 -13.34 18.61 -1.08
C PRO A 15 -14.13 17.30 -1.19
N THR A 16 -13.53 16.28 -1.79
CA THR A 16 -14.07 14.91 -1.79
C THR A 16 -14.18 14.45 -0.34
N THR A 17 -15.38 14.59 0.24
CA THR A 17 -15.71 14.23 1.63
C THR A 17 -15.77 12.71 1.84
N GLN A 18 -14.93 11.94 1.17
CA GLN A 18 -14.79 10.51 1.38
C GLN A 18 -13.61 10.32 2.34
N ALA A 19 -13.81 10.65 3.62
CA ALA A 19 -12.80 10.36 4.62
C ALA A 19 -12.68 8.83 4.77
N THR A 20 -11.58 8.29 4.28
CA THR A 20 -11.18 6.89 4.40
C THR A 20 -11.11 6.43 5.87
N TRP A 21 -11.21 5.13 6.15
CA TRP A 21 -11.04 4.57 7.49
C TRP A 21 -9.75 5.04 8.19
N LEU A 22 -8.58 4.96 7.53
CA LEU A 22 -7.33 5.43 8.13
C LEU A 22 -7.32 6.95 8.38
N LEU A 23 -7.85 7.76 7.44
CA LEU A 23 -7.98 9.21 7.63
C LEU A 23 -8.94 9.55 8.77
N THR A 24 -9.99 8.75 8.94
CA THR A 24 -10.94 8.91 10.04
C THR A 24 -10.25 8.68 11.38
N LEU A 25 -9.42 7.64 11.50
CA LEU A 25 -8.60 7.41 12.70
C LEU A 25 -7.63 8.56 12.96
N VAL A 26 -6.91 9.01 11.93
CA VAL A 26 -5.94 10.11 12.04
C VAL A 26 -6.61 11.42 12.47
N ARG A 27 -7.80 11.74 11.94
CA ARG A 27 -8.57 12.94 12.30
C ARG A 27 -9.20 12.83 13.68
N ALA A 28 -9.64 11.63 14.09
CA ALA A 28 -10.20 11.38 15.41
C ALA A 28 -9.18 11.58 16.55
N CYS A 29 -7.88 11.47 16.26
CA CYS A 29 -6.82 11.75 17.24
C CYS A 29 -6.78 13.19 17.77
N VAL A 30 -7.56 14.12 17.20
CA VAL A 30 -7.63 15.52 17.65
C VAL A 30 -8.72 15.75 18.69
N ALA A 31 -9.68 14.83 18.85
CA ALA A 31 -10.95 15.13 19.50
C ALA A 31 -11.10 14.71 20.98
N ASP A 32 -10.37 13.71 21.52
CA ASP A 32 -10.62 13.21 22.90
C ASP A 32 -9.54 12.24 23.46
N GLU A 33 -9.68 11.78 24.72
CA GLU A 33 -8.89 10.74 25.42
C GLU A 33 -8.81 9.39 24.65
N SER A 34 -9.79 9.13 23.77
CA SER A 34 -9.81 8.03 22.78
C SER A 34 -8.78 8.19 21.63
N SER A 35 -8.06 9.32 21.60
CA SER A 35 -7.03 9.66 20.61
C SER A 35 -5.86 8.67 20.60
N ALA A 36 -5.42 8.22 21.78
CA ALA A 36 -4.28 7.30 21.89
C ALA A 36 -4.58 5.93 21.27
N LYS A 37 -5.79 5.41 21.45
CA LYS A 37 -6.22 4.14 20.87
C LYS A 37 -6.32 4.23 19.34
N SER A 38 -6.90 5.31 18.82
CA SER A 38 -7.03 5.55 17.39
C SER A 38 -5.66 5.70 16.72
N ALA A 39 -4.72 6.39 17.38
CA ALA A 39 -3.34 6.52 16.92
C ALA A 39 -2.65 5.15 16.89
N ALA A 40 -2.76 4.34 17.95
CA ALA A 40 -2.16 3.01 17.99
C ALA A 40 -2.68 2.09 16.88
N ILE A 41 -4.00 2.12 16.61
CA ILE A 41 -4.60 1.32 15.52
C ILE A 41 -4.04 1.77 14.16
N ALA A 42 -3.96 3.08 13.91
CA ALA A 42 -3.39 3.62 12.67
C ALA A 42 -1.91 3.24 12.50
N GLN A 43 -1.12 3.31 13.57
CA GLN A 43 0.29 2.93 13.56
C GLN A 43 0.47 1.44 13.24
N VAL A 44 -0.26 0.57 13.94
CA VAL A 44 -0.21 -0.89 13.71
C VAL A 44 -0.61 -1.23 12.28
N PHE A 45 -1.68 -0.61 11.76
CA PHE A 45 -2.09 -0.79 10.37
C PHE A 45 -0.98 -0.41 9.39
N VAL A 46 -0.36 0.75 9.57
CA VAL A 46 0.73 1.20 8.69
C VAL A 46 1.93 0.26 8.79
N MET A 47 2.32 -0.14 10.00
CA MET A 47 3.46 -1.04 10.20
C MET A 47 3.22 -2.40 9.53
N ASP A 48 2.07 -3.03 9.79
CA ASP A 48 1.75 -4.36 9.25
C ASP A 48 1.68 -4.36 7.71
N ARG A 49 1.04 -3.34 7.13
CA ARG A 49 0.88 -3.23 5.67
C ARG A 49 2.16 -2.83 4.95
N TYR A 50 2.95 -1.92 5.52
CA TYR A 50 4.04 -1.26 4.80
C TYR A 50 5.45 -1.67 5.21
N ALA A 51 5.64 -2.45 6.28
CA ALA A 51 6.98 -2.88 6.69
C ALA A 51 7.72 -3.62 5.56
N ARG A 52 7.08 -4.64 4.97
CA ARG A 52 7.69 -5.44 3.90
C ARG A 52 7.89 -4.64 2.60
N PRO A 53 6.89 -3.92 2.08
CA PRO A 53 7.09 -3.06 0.91
C PRO A 53 8.23 -2.06 1.11
N LEU A 54 8.27 -1.35 2.26
CA LEU A 54 9.35 -0.41 2.53
C LEU A 54 10.71 -1.09 2.63
N ALA A 55 10.81 -2.29 3.18
CA ALA A 55 12.07 -3.03 3.19
C ALA A 55 12.54 -3.42 1.77
N VAL A 56 11.61 -3.73 0.86
CA VAL A 56 11.92 -3.94 -0.58
C VAL A 56 12.43 -2.65 -1.20
N PHE A 57 11.75 -1.52 -0.95
CA PHE A 57 12.17 -0.20 -1.42
C PHE A 57 13.57 0.18 -0.91
N VAL A 58 13.85 -0.04 0.37
CA VAL A 58 15.16 0.23 0.97
C VAL A 58 16.25 -0.61 0.29
N ARG A 59 16.00 -1.91 0.04
CA ARG A 59 16.95 -2.77 -0.69
C ARG A 59 17.25 -2.29 -2.10
N GLY A 60 16.25 -1.77 -2.81
CA GLY A 60 16.39 -1.31 -4.18
C GLY A 60 16.95 0.10 -4.33
N SER A 61 17.12 0.85 -3.24
CA SER A 61 17.51 2.27 -3.27
C SER A 61 18.88 2.53 -2.63
N SER A 62 19.33 3.79 -2.68
CA SER A 62 20.51 4.30 -1.94
C SER A 62 20.60 3.79 -0.50
N LEU A 63 19.44 3.63 0.13
CA LEU A 63 19.31 3.41 1.56
C LEU A 63 19.91 2.06 1.98
N ALA A 64 20.01 1.09 1.06
CA ALA A 64 20.66 -0.20 1.31
C ALA A 64 22.10 -0.07 1.84
N ARG A 65 22.79 1.05 1.56
CA ARG A 65 24.16 1.30 2.04
C ARG A 65 24.21 1.73 3.51
N LEU A 66 23.09 2.14 4.09
CA LEU A 66 23.03 2.67 5.46
C LEU A 66 22.93 1.57 6.52
N GLY A 67 22.57 0.34 6.13
CA GLY A 67 22.41 -0.78 7.05
C GLY A 67 21.38 -1.79 6.56
N GLU A 68 20.93 -2.66 7.47
CA GLU A 68 19.94 -3.69 7.16
C GLU A 68 18.57 -3.04 6.86
N PRO A 69 17.92 -3.37 5.73
CA PRO A 69 16.64 -2.79 5.34
C PRO A 69 15.55 -2.85 6.41
N ALA A 70 15.43 -3.98 7.12
CA ALA A 70 14.44 -4.13 8.19
C ALA A 70 14.72 -3.19 9.37
N GLU A 71 15.98 -2.99 9.73
CA GLU A 71 16.38 -2.08 10.82
C GLU A 71 16.10 -0.62 10.45
N ILE A 72 16.40 -0.22 9.21
CA ILE A 72 16.09 1.12 8.70
C ILE A 72 14.59 1.38 8.75
N VAL A 73 13.76 0.42 8.32
CA VAL A 73 12.30 0.53 8.35
C VAL A 73 11.78 0.62 9.79
N ASN A 74 12.29 -0.22 10.69
CA ASN A 74 11.90 -0.19 12.10
C ASN A 74 12.28 1.13 12.76
N GLY A 75 13.49 1.65 12.51
CA GLY A 75 13.93 2.96 12.99
C GLY A 75 13.10 4.10 12.41
N PHE A 76 12.74 4.03 11.13
CA PHE A 76 11.84 4.98 10.48
C PHE A 76 10.47 4.99 11.16
N PHE A 77 9.86 3.82 11.38
CA PHE A 77 8.57 3.74 12.06
C PHE A 77 8.64 4.22 13.50
N ALA A 78 9.64 3.79 14.27
CA ALA A 78 9.84 4.27 15.64
C ALA A 78 10.02 5.79 15.71
N SER A 79 10.71 6.39 14.73
CA SER A 79 10.89 7.84 14.66
C SER A 79 9.61 8.59 14.24
N ARG A 80 8.92 8.12 13.20
CA ARG A 80 7.85 8.88 12.55
C ARG A 80 6.46 8.55 13.03
N LEU A 81 6.18 7.27 13.31
CA LEU A 81 4.85 6.86 13.75
C LEU A 81 4.60 7.15 15.23
N SER A 82 5.66 7.30 16.04
CA SER A 82 5.54 7.77 17.43
C SER A 82 5.06 9.23 17.53
N ASP A 83 5.27 10.03 16.47
CA ASP A 83 4.77 11.39 16.38
C ASP A 83 3.48 11.41 15.55
N ALA A 84 2.35 11.64 16.22
CA ALA A 84 1.05 11.74 15.57
C ALA A 84 1.00 12.86 14.50
N GLU A 85 1.91 13.84 14.55
CA GLU A 85 2.00 14.88 13.54
C GLU A 85 2.40 14.35 12.17
N PHE A 86 3.13 13.24 12.10
CA PHE A 86 3.55 12.66 10.83
C PHE A 86 2.35 12.23 9.96
N LEU A 87 1.39 11.52 10.55
CA LEU A 87 0.17 11.11 9.84
C LEU A 87 -0.81 12.27 9.64
N ARG A 88 -0.81 13.28 10.53
CA ARG A 88 -1.59 14.51 10.30
C ARG A 88 -1.04 15.35 9.15
N ALA A 89 0.28 15.43 9.01
CA ALA A 89 0.92 16.09 7.89
C ALA A 89 0.62 15.36 6.57
N TRP A 90 0.54 14.02 6.61
CA TRP A 90 0.05 13.23 5.48
C TRP A 90 -1.39 13.61 5.09
N ASP A 91 -2.34 13.63 6.03
CA ASP A 91 -3.74 14.02 5.75
C ASP A 91 -3.81 15.40 5.07
N ARG A 92 -3.05 16.38 5.56
CA ARG A 92 -3.01 17.73 4.96
C ARG A 92 -2.32 17.79 3.60
N SER A 93 -1.42 16.85 3.30
CA SER A 93 -0.69 16.83 2.03
C SER A 93 -1.56 16.44 0.84
N GLY A 94 -2.64 15.70 1.06
CA GLY A 94 -3.45 15.10 0.01
C GLY A 94 -2.71 14.02 -0.81
N MET A 95 -1.50 13.63 -0.40
CA MET A 95 -0.71 12.61 -1.10
C MET A 95 -1.25 11.22 -0.79
N ARG A 96 -1.08 10.29 -1.74
CA ARG A 96 -1.28 8.87 -1.47
C ARG A 96 -0.29 8.40 -0.39
N LEU A 97 -0.78 7.57 0.54
CA LEU A 97 0.02 7.07 1.66
C LEU A 97 1.31 6.39 1.19
N ARG A 98 1.25 5.60 0.11
CA ARG A 98 2.42 4.96 -0.50
C ARG A 98 3.55 5.93 -0.83
N ARG A 99 3.23 6.99 -1.57
CA ARG A 99 4.20 8.03 -1.92
C ARG A 99 4.69 8.79 -0.70
N TRP A 100 3.79 9.08 0.25
CA TRP A 100 4.15 9.73 1.51
C TRP A 100 5.17 8.92 2.31
N LEU A 101 4.97 7.62 2.46
CA LEU A 101 5.87 6.73 3.18
C LEU A 101 7.22 6.55 2.48
N MET A 102 7.24 6.38 1.15
CA MET A 102 8.48 6.32 0.37
C MET A 102 9.31 7.60 0.51
N ASN A 103 8.68 8.77 0.38
CA ASN A 103 9.35 10.04 0.63
C ASN A 103 9.85 10.15 2.08
N GLY A 104 9.02 9.75 3.04
CA GLY A 104 9.34 9.78 4.46
C GLY A 104 10.60 8.95 4.79
N ILE A 105 10.69 7.73 4.28
CA ILE A 105 11.84 6.86 4.54
C ILE A 105 13.11 7.34 3.82
N LEU A 106 12.98 7.93 2.62
CA LEU A 106 14.09 8.61 1.94
C LEU A 106 14.64 9.76 2.78
N PHE A 107 13.78 10.67 3.26
CA PHE A 107 14.23 11.79 4.10
C PHE A 107 14.82 11.32 5.44
N TYR A 108 14.25 10.27 6.03
CA TYR A 108 14.80 9.66 7.24
C TYR A 108 16.22 9.12 7.00
N GLY A 109 16.44 8.35 5.93
CA GLY A 109 17.76 7.82 5.58
C GLY A 109 18.78 8.91 5.26
N GLN A 110 18.37 9.99 4.58
CA GLN A 110 19.23 11.16 4.38
C GLN A 110 19.64 11.82 5.71
N GLY A 111 18.75 11.82 6.71
CA GLY A 111 19.07 12.26 8.07
C GLY A 111 20.16 11.41 8.70
N LEU A 112 19.99 10.08 8.68
CA LEU A 112 20.98 9.12 9.19
C LEU A 112 22.36 9.31 8.54
N ALA A 113 22.40 9.49 7.22
CA ALA A 113 23.65 9.71 6.49
C ALA A 113 24.36 11.01 6.92
N ARG A 114 23.60 12.11 7.12
CA ARG A 114 24.15 13.39 7.59
C ARG A 114 24.71 13.27 9.01
N ASP A 115 24.02 12.58 9.90
CA ASP A 115 24.44 12.43 11.30
C ASP A 115 25.68 11.53 11.42
N GLY A 116 25.74 10.43 10.66
CA GLY A 116 26.95 9.59 10.60
C GLY A 116 28.18 10.32 10.05
N ALA A 117 27.98 11.22 9.09
CA ALA A 117 29.07 12.03 8.55
C ALA A 117 29.60 13.07 9.54
N ARG A 118 28.69 13.75 10.27
CA ARG A 118 29.06 14.65 11.38
C ARG A 118 29.84 13.91 12.46
N ALA A 119 29.39 12.71 12.84
CA ALA A 119 30.05 11.88 13.85
C ALA A 119 31.44 11.38 13.42
N SER A 120 31.68 11.21 12.12
CA SER A 120 32.96 10.73 11.58
C SER A 120 33.89 11.84 11.07
N GLY A 121 33.55 13.12 11.26
CA GLY A 121 34.36 14.27 10.84
C GLY A 121 34.52 14.42 9.32
N ARG A 122 33.81 13.63 8.52
CA ARG A 122 33.80 13.72 7.06
C ARG A 122 32.69 14.70 6.65
N SER A 123 33.05 15.76 5.92
CA SER A 123 32.07 16.69 5.36
C SER A 123 31.15 15.92 4.40
N ALA A 124 29.94 15.59 4.83
CA ALA A 124 28.93 14.95 3.99
C ALA A 124 28.43 15.94 2.94
N MET A 125 29.09 15.93 1.79
CA MET A 125 28.45 16.28 0.54
C MET A 125 28.70 15.12 -0.41
N LEU A 126 27.75 14.18 -0.46
CA LEU A 126 27.71 13.23 -1.58
C LEU A 126 27.58 14.09 -2.85
N PRO A 127 28.47 13.94 -3.85
CA PRO A 127 28.44 14.77 -5.06
C PRO A 127 27.09 14.65 -5.78
N ALA A 128 26.67 15.70 -6.49
CA ALA A 128 25.42 15.72 -7.27
C ALA A 128 25.27 14.52 -8.23
N VAL A 129 26.39 13.99 -8.73
CA VAL A 129 26.41 12.80 -9.61
C VAL A 129 25.99 11.52 -8.88
N GLU A 130 26.24 11.43 -7.58
CA GLU A 130 25.77 10.33 -6.75
C GLU A 130 24.26 10.45 -6.56
N TRP A 131 23.73 11.65 -6.30
CA TRP A 131 22.28 11.87 -6.20
C TRP A 131 21.50 11.52 -7.47
N SER A 132 21.98 11.88 -8.66
CA SER A 132 21.30 11.50 -9.91
C SER A 132 21.34 9.99 -10.19
N ARG A 133 22.39 9.28 -9.76
CA ARG A 133 22.44 7.82 -9.83
C ARG A 133 21.43 7.18 -8.86
N LEU A 134 21.27 7.78 -7.68
CA LEU A 134 20.28 7.35 -6.68
C LEU A 134 18.84 7.56 -7.14
N GLU A 135 18.55 8.59 -7.95
CA GLU A 135 17.23 8.80 -8.56
C GLU A 135 16.89 7.69 -9.58
N GLY A 136 17.86 7.22 -10.37
CA GLY A 136 17.67 6.08 -11.28
C GLY A 136 17.38 4.77 -10.54
N GLU A 137 18.13 4.47 -9.48
CA GLU A 137 17.89 3.32 -8.59
C GLU A 137 16.51 3.43 -7.91
N ALA A 138 16.08 4.65 -7.54
CA ALA A 138 14.77 4.89 -6.94
C ALA A 138 13.59 4.49 -7.84
N THR A 139 13.66 4.73 -9.16
CA THR A 139 12.54 4.34 -10.06
C THR A 139 12.27 2.83 -10.09
N THR A 140 13.33 2.01 -10.05
CA THR A 140 13.16 0.54 -9.99
C THR A 140 12.70 0.11 -8.59
N ALA A 141 13.24 0.74 -7.54
CA ALA A 141 12.82 0.49 -6.17
C ALA A 141 11.33 0.83 -5.92
N GLU A 142 10.81 1.90 -6.55
CA GLU A 142 9.40 2.28 -6.51
C GLU A 142 8.51 1.19 -7.15
N LEU A 143 8.91 0.64 -8.30
CA LEU A 143 8.16 -0.45 -8.94
C LEU A 143 8.16 -1.73 -8.09
N ASP A 144 9.31 -2.09 -7.52
CA ASP A 144 9.41 -3.26 -6.64
C ASP A 144 8.62 -3.06 -5.32
N PHE A 145 8.58 -1.83 -4.81
CA PHE A 145 7.71 -1.45 -3.70
C PHE A 145 6.23 -1.65 -4.06
N GLU A 146 5.78 -1.11 -5.19
CA GLU A 146 4.38 -1.20 -5.63
C GLU A 146 3.97 -2.66 -5.86
N ARG A 147 4.85 -3.49 -6.45
CA ARG A 147 4.64 -4.94 -6.57
C ARG A 147 4.53 -5.62 -5.20
N ALA A 148 5.46 -5.35 -4.28
CA ALA A 148 5.45 -5.95 -2.96
C ALA A 148 4.19 -5.57 -2.15
N TRP A 149 3.74 -4.32 -2.28
CA TRP A 149 2.50 -3.84 -1.70
C TRP A 149 1.27 -4.50 -2.35
N ALA A 150 1.21 -4.58 -3.68
CA ALA A 150 0.11 -5.23 -4.39
C ALA A 150 -0.05 -6.70 -3.98
N ILE A 151 1.06 -7.43 -3.84
CA ILE A 151 1.06 -8.81 -3.31
C ILE A 151 0.49 -8.85 -1.90
N ALA A 152 0.88 -7.91 -1.01
CA ALA A 152 0.35 -7.86 0.35
C ALA A 152 -1.17 -7.62 0.37
N VAL A 153 -1.66 -6.68 -0.43
CA VAL A 153 -3.10 -6.37 -0.56
C VAL A 153 -3.87 -7.57 -1.08
N VAL A 154 -3.41 -8.23 -2.14
CA VAL A 154 -4.12 -9.39 -2.70
C VAL A 154 -4.09 -10.60 -1.77
N ARG A 155 -2.99 -10.82 -1.04
CA ARG A 155 -2.92 -11.89 -0.03
C ARG A 155 -3.93 -11.66 1.10
N GLU A 156 -3.98 -10.45 1.63
CA GLU A 156 -4.96 -10.09 2.67
C GLU A 156 -6.40 -10.21 2.16
N ALA A 157 -6.69 -9.68 0.96
CA ALA A 157 -8.02 -9.78 0.35
C ALA A 157 -8.44 -11.23 0.13
N THR A 158 -7.50 -12.09 -0.29
CA THR A 158 -7.74 -13.53 -0.48
C THR A 158 -8.03 -14.22 0.85
N ALA A 159 -7.27 -13.92 1.89
CA ALA A 159 -7.49 -14.48 3.23
C ALA A 159 -8.85 -14.05 3.83
N ARG A 160 -9.25 -12.79 3.67
CA ARG A 160 -10.59 -12.32 4.09
C ARG A 160 -11.70 -13.04 3.32
N ALA A 161 -11.57 -13.15 2.00
CA ALA A 161 -12.53 -13.86 1.16
C ALA A 161 -12.62 -15.36 1.51
N GLU A 162 -11.50 -16.00 1.83
CA GLU A 162 -11.46 -17.39 2.31
C GLU A 162 -12.27 -17.57 3.59
N ASN A 163 -12.02 -16.72 4.60
CA ASN A 163 -12.71 -16.78 5.89
C ASN A 163 -14.22 -16.59 5.75
N GLU A 164 -14.68 -15.70 4.87
CA GLU A 164 -16.09 -15.51 4.59
C GLU A 164 -16.73 -16.69 3.90
N LEU A 165 -16.07 -17.23 2.87
CA LEU A 165 -16.56 -18.42 2.18
C LEU A 165 -16.63 -19.62 3.14
N HIS A 166 -15.65 -19.74 4.03
CA HIS A 166 -15.67 -20.76 5.09
C HIS A 166 -16.88 -20.57 6.02
N ALA A 167 -17.15 -19.34 6.48
CA ALA A 167 -18.32 -19.03 7.31
C ALA A 167 -19.66 -19.27 6.59
N GLU A 168 -19.71 -19.07 5.26
CA GLU A 168 -20.86 -19.38 4.40
C GLU A 168 -21.00 -20.90 4.09
N GLY A 169 -20.09 -21.76 4.56
CA GLY A 169 -20.08 -23.20 4.24
C GLY A 169 -19.61 -23.53 2.82
N ARG A 170 -18.93 -22.58 2.16
CA ARG A 170 -18.46 -22.64 0.77
C ARG A 170 -16.96 -22.94 0.64
N THR A 171 -16.40 -23.70 1.57
CA THR A 171 -14.98 -24.09 1.60
C THR A 171 -14.53 -24.78 0.31
N VAL A 172 -15.38 -25.63 -0.28
CA VAL A 172 -15.08 -26.32 -1.55
C VAL A 172 -14.89 -25.33 -2.70
N ASP A 173 -15.64 -24.23 -2.71
CA ASP A 173 -15.54 -23.24 -3.79
C ASP A 173 -14.21 -22.47 -3.70
N PHE A 174 -13.75 -22.18 -2.49
CA PHE A 174 -12.41 -21.61 -2.28
C PHE A 174 -11.30 -22.60 -2.65
N GLU A 175 -11.42 -23.88 -2.28
CA GLU A 175 -10.43 -24.90 -2.63
C GLU A 175 -10.29 -25.06 -4.15
N ILE A 176 -11.40 -25.01 -4.90
CA ILE A 176 -11.39 -24.99 -6.37
C ILE A 176 -10.61 -23.79 -6.90
N PHE A 177 -10.89 -22.60 -6.36
CA PHE A 177 -10.19 -21.38 -6.76
C PHE A 177 -8.69 -21.47 -6.45
N ARG A 178 -8.30 -21.95 -5.27
CA ARG A 178 -6.90 -22.13 -4.87
C ARG A 178 -6.15 -23.06 -5.84
N ARG A 179 -6.68 -24.28 -6.07
CA ARG A 179 -6.02 -25.25 -6.96
C ARG A 179 -5.91 -24.76 -8.40
N HIS A 180 -6.92 -24.04 -8.91
CA HIS A 180 -6.88 -23.55 -10.29
C HIS A 180 -6.12 -22.23 -10.46
N ALA A 181 -6.55 -21.19 -9.75
CA ALA A 181 -6.09 -19.82 -9.98
C ALA A 181 -4.75 -19.51 -9.30
N ILE A 182 -4.40 -20.22 -8.21
CA ILE A 182 -3.15 -20.03 -7.48
C ILE A 182 -2.14 -21.13 -7.87
N ASP A 183 -2.53 -22.40 -7.82
CA ASP A 183 -1.62 -23.52 -8.08
C ASP A 183 -1.51 -23.87 -9.57
N GLY A 184 -2.36 -23.32 -10.44
CA GLY A 184 -2.30 -23.51 -11.89
C GLY A 184 -2.80 -24.87 -12.38
N GLN A 185 -3.52 -25.64 -11.56
CA GLN A 185 -4.01 -26.97 -11.93
C GLN A 185 -5.23 -26.89 -12.87
N PRO A 186 -5.32 -27.74 -13.90
CA PRO A 186 -6.52 -27.81 -14.73
C PRO A 186 -7.68 -28.44 -13.96
N TYR A 187 -8.93 -28.00 -14.22
CA TYR A 187 -10.11 -28.51 -13.52
C TYR A 187 -10.26 -30.03 -13.57
N ALA A 188 -9.94 -30.64 -14.72
CA ALA A 188 -9.99 -32.08 -14.92
C ALA A 188 -9.16 -32.88 -13.89
N ALA A 189 -8.12 -32.28 -13.29
CA ALA A 189 -7.25 -32.95 -12.32
C ALA A 189 -7.92 -33.17 -10.95
N PHE A 190 -8.88 -32.32 -10.55
CA PHE A 190 -9.45 -32.34 -9.20
C PHE A 190 -10.98 -32.21 -9.13
N ALA A 191 -11.66 -31.89 -10.24
CA ALA A 191 -13.11 -31.67 -10.22
C ALA A 191 -13.89 -32.91 -9.73
N ARG A 192 -13.51 -34.11 -10.20
CA ARG A 192 -14.14 -35.38 -9.77
C ARG A 192 -13.90 -35.68 -8.28
N GLU A 193 -12.69 -35.42 -7.78
CA GLU A 193 -12.34 -35.57 -6.36
C GLU A 193 -13.25 -34.71 -5.48
N LEU A 194 -13.55 -33.49 -5.92
CA LEU A 194 -14.41 -32.53 -5.20
C LEU A 194 -15.91 -32.73 -5.47
N GLY A 195 -16.32 -33.77 -6.20
CA GLY A 195 -17.72 -34.02 -6.53
C GLY A 195 -18.36 -32.95 -7.43
N ARG A 196 -17.55 -32.28 -8.27
CA ARG A 196 -17.99 -31.21 -9.17
C ARG A 196 -17.71 -31.54 -10.64
N SER A 197 -18.48 -30.93 -11.52
CA SER A 197 -18.14 -30.82 -12.95
C SER A 197 -17.16 -29.66 -13.18
N GLU A 198 -16.40 -29.71 -14.28
CA GLU A 198 -15.50 -28.62 -14.66
C GLU A 198 -16.24 -27.28 -14.85
N GLN A 199 -17.48 -27.32 -15.35
CA GLN A 199 -18.32 -26.13 -15.47
C GLN A 199 -18.67 -25.52 -14.10
N GLN A 200 -18.96 -26.36 -13.10
CA GLN A 200 -19.18 -25.90 -11.72
C GLN A 200 -17.88 -25.34 -11.12
N CYS A 201 -16.73 -25.94 -11.41
CA CYS A 201 -15.43 -25.42 -10.97
C CYS A 201 -15.13 -24.03 -11.56
N ALA A 202 -15.43 -23.82 -12.84
CA ALA A 202 -15.29 -22.52 -13.49
C ALA A 202 -16.24 -21.47 -12.87
N GLY A 203 -17.46 -21.87 -12.53
CA GLY A 203 -18.42 -21.02 -11.81
C GLY A 203 -17.92 -20.62 -10.42
N ALA A 204 -17.43 -21.59 -9.63
CA ALA A 204 -16.85 -21.35 -8.32
C ALA A 204 -15.64 -20.41 -8.40
N THR A 205 -14.72 -20.65 -9.34
CA THR A 205 -13.53 -19.80 -9.56
C THR A 205 -13.93 -18.34 -9.83
N ARG A 206 -14.90 -18.10 -10.70
CA ARG A 206 -15.39 -16.75 -11.02
C ARG A 206 -15.99 -16.05 -9.79
N LEU A 207 -16.77 -16.79 -9.00
CA LEU A 207 -17.40 -16.27 -7.80
C LEU A 207 -16.36 -15.91 -6.72
N VAL A 208 -15.37 -16.77 -6.48
CA VAL A 208 -14.28 -16.46 -5.54
C VAL A 208 -13.45 -15.28 -6.03
N ALA A 209 -13.09 -15.24 -7.33
CA ALA A 209 -12.37 -14.10 -7.90
C ALA A 209 -13.13 -12.78 -7.72
N GLN A 210 -14.47 -12.80 -7.85
CA GLN A 210 -15.30 -11.62 -7.60
C GLN A 210 -15.28 -11.22 -6.10
N ARG A 211 -15.34 -12.18 -5.17
CA ARG A 211 -15.23 -11.90 -3.73
C ARG A 211 -13.86 -11.29 -3.38
N VAL A 212 -12.78 -11.84 -3.92
CA VAL A 212 -11.43 -11.28 -3.74
C VAL A 212 -11.36 -9.85 -4.27
N ARG A 213 -11.92 -9.56 -5.46
CA ARG A 213 -11.98 -8.20 -6.00
C ARG A 213 -12.72 -7.22 -5.09
N VAL A 214 -13.85 -7.63 -4.51
CA VAL A 214 -14.58 -6.81 -3.54
C VAL A 214 -13.71 -6.52 -2.32
N ARG A 215 -12.98 -7.52 -1.80
CA ARG A 215 -12.07 -7.33 -0.65
C ARG A 215 -10.87 -6.46 -0.98
N VAL A 216 -10.32 -6.54 -2.20
CA VAL A 216 -9.30 -5.58 -2.65
C VAL A 216 -9.87 -4.16 -2.63
N ALA A 217 -11.06 -3.94 -3.19
CA ALA A 217 -11.70 -2.62 -3.19
C ALA A 217 -11.89 -2.06 -1.77
N GLU A 218 -12.27 -2.90 -0.82
CA GLU A 218 -12.39 -2.51 0.59
C GLU A 218 -11.06 -2.17 1.25
N LEU A 219 -10.00 -2.94 1.00
CA LEU A 219 -8.67 -2.63 1.53
C LEU A 219 -8.14 -1.30 0.97
N LEU A 220 -8.38 -1.00 -0.31
CA LEU A 220 -8.06 0.30 -0.90
C LEU A 220 -8.92 1.42 -0.28
N ARG A 221 -10.20 1.10 -0.03
CA ARG A 221 -11.15 1.73 0.90
C ARG A 221 -10.55 2.17 2.23
N GLU A 222 -9.78 1.28 2.85
CA GLU A 222 -9.18 1.49 4.17
C GLU A 222 -7.90 2.34 4.09
N GLU A 223 -7.17 2.28 2.98
CA GLU A 223 -5.84 2.89 2.80
C GLU A 223 -5.83 4.37 2.38
N GLY A 224 -6.91 4.87 1.80
CA GLY A 224 -7.01 6.29 1.44
C GLY A 224 -7.61 6.56 0.07
N VAL A 225 -7.94 5.50 -0.68
CA VAL A 225 -8.26 5.63 -2.10
C VAL A 225 -9.68 6.16 -2.25
N PRO A 226 -9.89 7.30 -2.93
CA PRO A 226 -11.23 7.83 -3.16
C PRO A 226 -12.08 6.84 -3.96
N GLU A 227 -13.38 6.76 -3.70
CA GLU A 227 -14.28 5.80 -4.38
C GLU A 227 -14.21 5.92 -5.91
N ALA A 228 -14.07 7.13 -6.44
CA ALA A 228 -13.93 7.40 -7.88
C ALA A 228 -12.63 6.84 -8.49
N GLU A 229 -11.61 6.56 -7.69
CA GLU A 229 -10.30 6.05 -8.13
C GLU A 229 -10.12 4.55 -7.86
N ILE A 230 -11.09 3.88 -7.22
CA ILE A 230 -10.95 2.48 -6.80
C ILE A 230 -10.74 1.55 -7.99
N ASP A 231 -11.51 1.69 -9.07
CA ASP A 231 -11.38 0.83 -10.24
C ASP A 231 -10.02 0.99 -10.93
N ASP A 232 -9.55 2.23 -11.06
CA ASP A 232 -8.21 2.54 -11.59
C ASP A 232 -7.11 1.96 -10.69
N GLU A 233 -7.33 1.98 -9.38
CA GLU A 233 -6.39 1.45 -8.41
C GLU A 233 -6.35 -0.08 -8.44
N ILE A 234 -7.49 -0.75 -8.60
CA ILE A 234 -7.55 -2.20 -8.83
C ILE A 234 -6.81 -2.55 -10.12
N ALA A 235 -6.94 -1.74 -11.18
CA ALA A 235 -6.17 -1.94 -12.41
C ALA A 235 -4.65 -1.80 -12.18
N ARG A 236 -4.22 -0.83 -11.35
CA ARG A 236 -2.81 -0.68 -10.96
C ARG A 236 -2.30 -1.85 -10.12
N VAL A 237 -3.07 -2.32 -9.13
CA VAL A 237 -2.74 -3.52 -8.35
C VAL A 237 -2.53 -4.71 -9.29
N ARG A 238 -3.43 -4.91 -10.26
CA ARG A 238 -3.30 -5.99 -11.24
C ARG A 238 -2.07 -5.84 -12.14
N ALA A 239 -1.71 -4.62 -12.54
CA ALA A 239 -0.54 -4.37 -13.38
C ALA A 239 0.79 -4.56 -12.64
N ALA A 240 0.78 -4.49 -11.30
CA ALA A 240 1.97 -4.66 -10.48
C ALA A 240 2.31 -6.14 -10.18
N LEU A 241 1.33 -7.04 -10.34
CA LEU A 241 1.46 -8.50 -10.15
C LEU A 241 1.98 -9.19 -11.41
#